data_AF-A0A3S1FQS3-F1
#
_entry.id   AF-A0A3S1FQS3-F1
#
_cell.length_a   1.000
_cell.length_b   1.000
_cell.length_c   1.000
_cell.angle_alpha   90.00
_cell.angle_beta   90.00
_cell.angle_gamma   90.00
#
_symmetry.space_group_name_H-M   'P 1'
#
loop_
_entity.id
_entity.type
_entity.pdbx_description
1 polymer ?
#
loop_
_entity_poly.entity_id
_entity_poly.type
_entity_poly.pdbx_seq_one_letter_code
_entity_poly.pdbx_strand_id
1 'polypeptide(L)' 'MRYFLFNSSNLSHKEIAEKIEKDEKWVKQAENCNYPHTWDEFVAYLYALDAKFELTVNLPSGENLRLTSAQIKEIAG' A
#
# COMPACT_ATOMS: atom_id res chain seq x y z
N MET A 1 -3.72 11.14 -13.22
CA MET A 1 -3.01 10.48 -12.10
C MET A 1 -2.63 11.53 -11.08
N ARG A 2 -3.17 11.45 -9.85
CA ARG A 2 -2.65 12.24 -8.72
C ARG A 2 -1.46 11.49 -8.15
N TYR A 3 -0.33 12.17 -8.06
CA TYR A 3 0.89 11.63 -7.46
C TYR A 3 0.66 11.47 -5.95
N PHE A 4 0.81 10.24 -5.43
CA PHE A 4 0.89 10.01 -4.00
C PHE A 4 2.26 10.53 -3.54
N LEU A 5 2.28 11.62 -2.78
CA LEU A 5 3.47 12.10 -2.09
C LEU A 5 3.77 11.13 -0.95
N PHE A 6 4.57 10.11 -1.22
CA PHE A 6 5.15 9.26 -0.20
C PHE A 6 6.14 10.09 0.58
N ASN A 7 5.69 10.65 1.70
CA ASN A 7 6.59 11.17 2.71
C ASN A 7 7.40 9.97 3.17
N SER A 8 8.62 9.83 2.65
CA SER A 8 9.50 8.69 2.87
C SER A 8 9.57 8.40 4.35
N SER A 9 8.92 7.32 4.77
CA SER A 9 9.10 6.80 6.11
C SER A 9 10.60 6.59 6.30
N ASN A 10 11.19 7.05 7.40
CA ASN A 10 12.61 6.81 7.73
C ASN A 10 12.89 5.33 8.05
N LEU A 11 12.10 4.40 7.51
CA LEU A 11 12.17 2.97 7.71
C LEU A 11 13.12 2.37 6.67
N SER A 12 14.05 1.55 7.13
CA SER A 12 14.84 0.68 6.27
C SER A 12 13.98 -0.42 5.64
N HIS A 13 14.43 -1.00 4.52
CA HIS A 13 13.74 -2.14 3.91
C HIS A 13 13.54 -3.30 4.88
N LYS A 14 14.47 -3.50 5.82
CA LYS A 14 14.36 -4.51 6.86
C LYS A 14 13.17 -4.24 7.78
N GLU A 15 13.01 -3.01 8.26
CA GLU A 15 11.90 -2.62 9.13
C GLU A 15 10.55 -2.70 8.40
N ILE A 16 10.52 -2.36 7.10
CA ILE A 16 9.33 -2.53 6.25
C ILE A 16 8.97 -4.01 6.13
N ALA A 17 9.95 -4.86 5.83
CA ALA A 17 9.76 -6.29 5.65
C ALA A 17 9.28 -6.98 6.93
N GLU A 18 9.87 -6.64 8.08
CA GLU A 18 9.52 -7.17 9.40
C GLU A 18 8.06 -6.84 9.79
N LYS A 19 7.56 -5.66 9.44
CA LYS A 19 6.18 -5.24 9.75
C LYS A 19 5.09 -6.07 9.08
N ILE A 20 5.40 -6.77 7.99
CA ILE A 20 4.45 -7.54 7.18
C ILE A 20 4.90 -9.00 7.00
N GLU A 21 5.85 -9.46 7.82
CA GLU A 21 6.37 -10.83 7.81
C GLU A 21 6.88 -11.25 6.41
N LYS A 22 7.57 -10.34 5.72
CA LYS A 22 8.22 -10.57 4.42
C LYS A 22 9.74 -10.45 4.53
N ASP A 23 10.43 -10.66 3.43
CA ASP A 23 11.88 -10.44 3.31
C ASP A 23 12.20 -9.09 2.61
N GLU A 24 13.45 -8.62 2.73
CA GLU A 24 13.89 -7.38 2.08
C GLU A 24 13.83 -7.44 0.54
N LYS A 25 13.87 -8.65 -0.03
CA LYS A 25 13.77 -8.82 -1.49
C LYS A 25 12.36 -8.50 -1.96
N TRP A 26 11.35 -8.88 -1.20
CA TRP A 26 9.96 -8.51 -1.43
C TRP A 26 9.78 -7.00 -1.40
N VAL A 27 10.40 -6.28 -0.45
CA VAL A 27 10.32 -4.81 -0.38
C VAL A 27 10.95 -4.17 -1.64
N LYS A 28 12.13 -4.64 -2.05
CA LYS A 28 12.77 -4.17 -3.30
C LYS A 28 11.92 -4.46 -4.54
N GLN A 29 11.15 -5.55 -4.54
CA GLN A 29 10.19 -5.85 -5.59
C GLN A 29 9.00 -4.89 -5.52
N ALA A 30 8.42 -4.68 -4.34
CA ALA A 30 7.32 -3.74 -4.08
C ALA A 30 7.63 -2.31 -4.57
N GLU A 31 8.87 -1.87 -4.39
CA GLU A 31 9.35 -0.55 -4.86
C GLU A 31 9.70 -0.52 -6.36
N ASN A 32 9.84 -1.66 -7.01
CA ASN A 32 10.18 -1.73 -8.42
C ASN A 32 8.94 -1.45 -9.29
N CYS A 33 8.90 -0.27 -9.91
CA CYS A 33 7.83 0.13 -10.82
C CYS A 33 7.69 -0.75 -12.08
N ASN A 34 8.70 -1.58 -12.40
CA ASN A 34 8.64 -2.55 -13.51
C ASN A 34 8.14 -3.93 -13.08
N TYR A 35 7.89 -4.13 -11.78
CA TYR A 35 7.30 -5.36 -11.28
C TYR A 35 5.78 -5.18 -11.18
N PRO A 36 4.97 -6.00 -11.86
CA PRO A 36 3.53 -5.96 -11.69
C PRO A 36 3.16 -6.40 -10.28
N HIS A 37 2.40 -5.56 -9.58
CA HIS A 37 1.92 -5.84 -8.23
C HIS A 37 0.47 -6.27 -8.26
N THR A 38 0.14 -7.25 -7.42
CA THR A 38 -1.24 -7.47 -7.03
C THR A 38 -1.72 -6.31 -6.15
N TRP A 39 -3.04 -6.14 -6.07
CA TRP A 39 -3.64 -5.17 -5.18
C TRP A 39 -3.27 -5.41 -3.72
N ASP A 40 -3.24 -6.68 -3.31
CA ASP A 40 -2.91 -7.09 -1.94
C ASP A 40 -1.45 -6.73 -1.59
N GLU A 41 -0.52 -6.91 -2.54
CA GLU A 41 0.88 -6.51 -2.35
C GLU A 41 1.04 -4.99 -2.22
N PHE A 42 0.30 -4.23 -3.04
CA PHE A 42 0.30 -2.77 -2.95
C PHE A 42 -0.24 -2.30 -1.59
N VAL A 43 -1.36 -2.85 -1.12
CA VAL A 43 -1.94 -2.50 0.19
C VAL A 43 -1.02 -2.93 1.33
N ALA A 44 -0.42 -4.12 1.28
CA ALA A 44 0.53 -4.59 2.29
C ALA A 44 1.77 -3.67 2.39
N TYR A 45 2.29 -3.21 1.24
CA TYR A 45 3.40 -2.25 1.22
C TYR A 45 3.01 -0.91 1.85
N LEU A 46 1.85 -0.35 1.47
CA LEU A 46 1.34 0.88 2.07
C LEU A 46 1.12 0.77 3.58
N TYR A 47 0.66 -0.40 4.03
CA TYR A 47 0.49 -0.71 5.44
C TYR A 47 1.83 -0.71 6.19
N ALA A 48 2.86 -1.35 5.63
CA ALA A 48 4.20 -1.38 6.22
C ALA A 48 4.80 0.03 6.41
N LEU A 49 4.50 0.94 5.48
CA LEU A 49 4.91 2.34 5.52
C LEU A 49 4.12 3.21 6.51
N ASP A 50 3.08 2.66 7.17
CA ASP A 50 2.10 3.41 7.95
C ASP A 50 1.52 4.61 7.14
N ALA A 51 1.32 4.37 5.84
CA ALA A 51 0.93 5.43 4.92
C ALA A 51 -0.49 5.90 5.21
N LYS A 52 -0.68 7.22 5.22
CA LYS A 52 -2.00 7.85 5.20
C LYS A 52 -2.40 8.04 3.74
N PHE A 53 -3.29 7.18 3.25
CA PHE A 53 -3.75 7.21 1.87
C PHE A 53 -5.26 7.03 1.78
N GLU A 54 -5.79 7.37 0.61
CA GLU A 54 -7.18 7.15 0.26
C GLU A 54 -7.27 6.47 -1.09
N LEU A 55 -8.21 5.55 -1.20
CA LEU A 55 -8.53 4.85 -2.42
C LEU A 55 -9.95 5.17 -2.83
N THR A 56 -10.14 5.46 -4.12
CA THR A 56 -11.46 5.62 -4.71
C THR A 56 -11.67 4.46 -5.67
N VAL A 57 -12.67 3.63 -5.37
CA VAL A 57 -13.09 2.51 -6.22
C VAL A 57 -14.34 2.93 -6.95
N ASN A 58 -14.26 2.95 -8.27
CA ASN A 58 -15.42 3.20 -9.11
C ASN A 58 -16.13 1.86 -9.32
N LEU A 59 -17.36 1.76 -8.83
CA LEU A 59 -18.18 0.57 -8.99
C LEU A 59 -18.80 0.57 -10.39
N PRO A 60 -19.12 -0.62 -10.96
CA PRO A 60 -19.84 -0.71 -12.22
C PRO A 60 -21.20 0.02 -12.23
N SER A 61 -21.80 0.22 -11.05
CA SER A 61 -23.02 1.01 -10.85
C SER A 61 -22.83 2.52 -11.13
N GLY A 62 -21.59 3.00 -11.27
CA GLY A 62 -21.25 4.41 -11.38
C GLY A 62 -21.06 5.12 -10.04
N GLU A 63 -21.26 4.39 -8.92
CA GLU A 63 -20.98 4.89 -7.58
C GLU A 63 -19.48 4.84 -7.27
N ASN A 64 -19.01 5.77 -6.43
CA ASN A 64 -17.62 5.81 -6.00
C ASN A 64 -17.53 5.49 -4.51
N LEU A 65 -16.80 4.45 -4.17
CA LEU A 65 -16.48 4.10 -2.80
C LEU A 65 -15.12 4.74 -2.44
N ARG A 66 -15.12 5.66 -1.47
CA ARG A 66 -13.88 6.24 -0.95
C ARG A 66 -13.52 5.55 0.36
N LEU A 67 -12.35 4.92 0.37
CA LEU A 67 -11.81 4.21 1.53
C LEU A 67 -10.54 4.90 2.01
N THR A 68 -10.52 5.24 3.29
CA THR A 68 -9.31 5.73 3.97
C THR A 68 -8.42 4.57 4.40
N SER A 69 -7.12 4.81 4.59
CA SER A 69 -6.19 3.79 5.08
C SER A 69 -6.61 3.18 6.42
N ALA A 70 -7.32 3.94 7.27
CA ALA A 70 -7.92 3.42 8.51
C ALA A 70 -9.03 2.39 8.24
N GLN A 71 -9.97 2.71 7.34
CA GLN A 71 -11.05 1.79 6.97
C GLN A 71 -10.53 0.53 6.27
N ILE A 72 -9.49 0.67 5.45
CA ILE A 72 -8.85 -0.47 4.76
C ILE A 72 -8.19 -1.40 5.78
N LYS A 73 -7.55 -0.83 6.80
CA LYS A 73 -6.94 -1.59 7.89
C LYS A 73 -7.96 -2.43 8.67
N GLU A 74 -9.16 -1.90 8.89
CA GLU A 74 -10.25 -2.64 9.54
C GLU A 74 -10.81 -3.78 8.69
N ILE A 75 -10.77 -3.65 7.36
CA ILE A 75 -11.29 -4.67 6.43
C ILE A 75 -10.24 -5.76 6.14
N ALA A 76 -8.95 -5.41 6.14
CA ALA A 76 -7.86 -6.32 5.84
C ALA A 76 -7.31 -7.08 7.06
N GLY A 77 -7.77 -6.74 8.28
CA GLY A 77 -7.45 -7.42 9.54
C GLY A 77 -8.40 -8.56 9.85
#